data_AF-A0A7L0VD27-F1
#
_entry.id   AF-A0A7L0VD27-F1
#
_cell.length_a   1.000
_cell.length_b   1.000
_cell.length_c   1.000
_cell.angle_alpha   90.00
_cell.angle_beta   90.00
_cell.angle_gamma   90.00
#
_symmetry.space_group_name_H-M   'P 1'
#
loop_
_entity.id
_entity.type
_entity.pdbx_description
1 polymer ?
#
loop_
_entity_poly.entity_id
_entity_poly.type
_entity_poly.pdbx_seq_one_letter_code
_entity_poly.pdbx_strand_id
1 'polypeptide(L)'
;QDGYIDFMEYVAALSLVLRGKMEQKLRWYFKLYDVDGNGCIDRHELLNIIKAIRAINGGDHETSAEEFTNRVFDRIDVNGDGKI
;
A
#
# COMPACT_ATOMS: atom_id res chain seq x y z
N GLN A 1 11.67 -14.46 -10.89
CA GLN A 1 10.52 -13.62 -11.28
C GLN A 1 10.87 -13.04 -12.63
N ASP A 2 10.11 -13.40 -13.65
CA ASP A 2 10.36 -13.17 -15.08
C ASP A 2 9.71 -11.87 -15.60
N GLY A 3 9.06 -11.10 -14.72
CA GLY A 3 8.53 -9.77 -15.03
C GLY A 3 7.20 -9.78 -15.78
N TYR A 4 6.60 -10.94 -16.01
CA TYR A 4 5.29 -11.12 -16.62
C TYR A 4 4.33 -11.73 -15.60
N ILE A 5 3.06 -11.33 -15.66
CA ILE A 5 1.99 -11.97 -14.88
C ILE A 5 1.39 -13.07 -15.74
N ASP A 6 1.46 -14.32 -15.28
CA ASP A 6 0.83 -15.43 -15.98
C ASP A 6 -0.71 -15.42 -15.80
N PHE A 7 -1.44 -16.15 -16.65
CA PHE A 7 -2.91 -16.17 -16.60
C PHE A 7 -3.44 -16.69 -15.26
N MET A 8 -2.76 -17.65 -14.65
CA MET A 8 -3.14 -18.20 -13.35
C MET A 8 -2.87 -17.21 -12.23
N GLU A 9 -1.76 -16.47 -12.28
CA GLU A 9 -1.43 -15.36 -11.37
C GLU A 9 -2.46 -14.23 -11.47
N TYR A 10 -2.87 -13.89 -12.69
CA TYR A 10 -3.93 -12.90 -12.95
C TYR A 10 -5.28 -13.35 -12.38
N VAL A 11 -5.71 -14.59 -12.65
CA VAL A 11 -6.98 -15.14 -12.15
C VAL A 11 -6.94 -15.30 -10.63
N ALA A 12 -5.80 -15.68 -10.05
CA ALA A 12 -5.62 -15.77 -8.60
C ALA A 12 -5.70 -14.39 -7.95
N ALA A 13 -5.02 -13.38 -8.49
CA ALA A 13 -5.09 -12.00 -8.02
C ALA A 13 -6.53 -11.46 -8.06
N LEU A 14 -7.24 -11.64 -9.19
CA LEU A 14 -8.65 -11.26 -9.30
C LEU A 14 -9.56 -12.00 -8.32
N SER A 15 -9.37 -13.31 -8.17
CA SER A 15 -10.16 -14.12 -7.23
C SER A 15 -9.95 -13.67 -5.80
N LEU A 16 -8.73 -13.27 -5.44
CA LEU A 16 -8.39 -12.80 -4.11
C LEU A 16 -8.96 -11.40 -3.83
N VAL A 17 -8.92 -10.50 -4.82
CA VAL A 17 -9.54 -9.17 -4.75
C VAL A 17 -11.07 -9.24 -4.66
N LEU A 18 -11.70 -10.12 -5.44
CA LEU A 18 -13.16 -10.21 -5.54
C LEU A 18 -13.81 -11.09 -4.46
N ARG A 19 -13.17 -12.20 -4.06
CA ARG A 19 -13.76 -13.24 -3.19
C ARG A 19 -12.93 -13.62 -1.97
N GLY A 20 -11.75 -13.02 -1.77
CA GLY A 20 -10.89 -13.31 -0.61
C GLY A 20 -11.53 -12.91 0.72
N LYS A 21 -11.18 -13.64 1.80
CA LYS A 21 -11.51 -13.23 3.17
C LYS A 21 -10.80 -11.90 3.51
N MET A 22 -11.36 -11.12 4.44
CA MET A 22 -10.81 -9.81 4.83
C MET A 22 -9.31 -9.85 5.15
N GLU A 23 -8.86 -10.86 5.90
CA GLU A 23 -7.44 -11.06 6.24
C GLU A 23 -6.54 -11.29 5.02
N GLN A 24 -7.02 -12.04 4.03
CA GLN A 24 -6.26 -12.29 2.80
C GLN A 24 -6.15 -11.02 1.96
N LYS A 25 -7.22 -10.22 1.90
CA LYS A 25 -7.20 -8.91 1.23
C LYS A 25 -6.24 -7.97 1.94
N LEU A 26 -6.30 -7.85 3.26
CA LEU A 26 -5.37 -7.04 4.06
C LEU A 26 -3.92 -7.45 3.84
N ARG A 27 -3.60 -8.74 3.89
CA ARG A 27 -2.23 -9.23 3.64
C ARG A 27 -1.76 -8.95 2.21
N TRP A 28 -2.67 -8.98 1.24
CA TRP A 28 -2.35 -8.67 -0.15
C TRP A 28 -2.18 -7.17 -0.39
N TYR A 29 -3.03 -6.33 0.22
CA TYR A 29 -2.84 -4.88 0.24
C TYR A 29 -1.52 -4.52 0.91
N PHE A 30 -1.18 -5.16 2.03
CA PHE A 30 0.10 -4.94 2.69
C PHE A 30 1.29 -5.26 1.78
N LYS A 31 1.24 -6.40 1.07
CA LYS A 31 2.24 -6.76 0.06
C LYS A 31 2.28 -5.84 -1.16
N LEU A 32 1.16 -5.21 -1.50
CA LEU A 32 1.11 -4.23 -2.58
C LEU A 32 1.79 -2.91 -2.17
N TYR A 33 1.85 -2.65 -0.87
CA TYR A 33 2.38 -1.42 -0.29
C TYR A 33 3.85 -1.53 0.12
N ASP A 34 4.27 -2.70 0.61
CA ASP A 34 5.66 -3.08 0.88
C ASP A 34 6.40 -3.35 -0.45
N VAL A 35 7.07 -2.31 -0.95
CA VAL A 35 7.72 -2.30 -2.28
C VAL A 35 9.04 -3.05 -2.22
N ASP A 36 9.76 -2.94 -1.10
CA ASP A 36 11.05 -3.61 -0.90
C ASP A 36 10.92 -5.07 -0.41
N GLY A 37 9.71 -5.47 0.02
CA GLY A 37 9.39 -6.81 0.46
C GLY A 37 9.96 -7.16 1.83
N ASN A 38 10.32 -6.17 2.64
CA ASN A 38 10.92 -6.36 3.96
C ASN A 38 9.90 -6.78 5.03
N GLY A 39 8.61 -6.77 4.70
CA GLY A 39 7.50 -7.16 5.55
C GLY A 39 6.97 -6.05 6.47
N CYS A 40 7.47 -4.83 6.33
CA CYS A 40 7.06 -3.63 7.06
C CYS A 40 6.81 -2.51 6.05
N ILE A 41 5.91 -1.57 6.37
CA ILE A 41 5.71 -0.39 5.52
C ILE A 41 6.47 0.78 6.12
N ASP A 42 7.44 1.30 5.39
CA ASP A 42 8.18 2.49 5.80
C ASP A 42 7.50 3.80 5.34
N ARG A 43 8.02 4.93 5.84
CA ARG A 43 7.46 6.26 5.55
C ARG A 43 7.53 6.63 4.07
N HIS A 44 8.55 6.18 3.34
CA HIS A 44 8.71 6.44 1.91
C HIS A 44 7.73 5.61 1.09
N GLU A 45 7.53 4.36 1.46
CA GLU A 45 6.55 3.47 0.84
C GLU A 45 5.14 4.01 1.00
N LEU A 46 4.78 4.43 2.23
CA LEU A 46 3.49 5.08 2.49
C LEU A 46 3.30 6.37 1.69
N LEU A 47 4.36 7.19 1.56
CA LEU A 47 4.33 8.42 0.77
C LEU A 47 4.07 8.14 -0.72
N ASN A 48 4.72 7.13 -1.28
CA ASN A 48 4.56 6.76 -2.68
C ASN A 48 3.11 6.34 -2.99
N ILE A 49 2.50 5.58 -2.08
CA ILE A 49 1.10 5.15 -2.19
C ILE A 49 0.16 6.35 -2.15
N ILE A 50 0.35 7.25 -1.18
CA ILE A 50 -0.47 8.46 -1.04
C ILE A 50 -0.34 9.33 -2.30
N LYS A 51 0.87 9.50 -2.84
CA LYS A 51 1.09 10.23 -4.09
C LYS A 51 0.35 9.58 -5.27
N ALA A 52 0.40 8.25 -5.38
CA ALA A 52 -0.31 7.51 -6.44
C ALA A 52 -1.83 7.65 -6.33
N ILE A 53 -2.39 7.54 -5.13
CA ILE A 53 -3.84 7.70 -4.89
C ILE A 53 -4.30 9.13 -5.25
N ARG A 54 -3.51 10.14 -4.87
CA ARG A 54 -3.79 11.54 -5.22
C ARG A 54 -3.74 11.80 -6.72
N ALA A 55 -2.76 11.21 -7.41
CA ALA A 55 -2.66 11.31 -8.87
C ALA A 55 -3.87 10.67 -9.60
N ILE A 56 -4.42 9.59 -9.05
CA ILE A 56 -5.62 8.91 -9.60
C ILE A 56 -6.89 9.73 -9.32
N ASN A 57 -7.03 10.27 -8.10
CA ASN A 57 -8.22 10.99 -7.68
C ASN A 57 -8.30 12.43 -8.22
N GLY A 58 -7.20 12.96 -8.79
CA GLY A 58 -7.20 14.23 -9.53
C GLY A 58 -7.63 15.45 -8.71
N GLY A 59 -7.54 15.40 -7.39
CA GLY A 59 -7.97 16.45 -6.47
C GLY A 59 -6.82 17.38 -6.08
N ASP A 60 -7.08 18.68 -6.05
CA ASP A 60 -6.20 19.62 -5.37
C ASP A 60 -6.37 19.40 -3.86
N HIS A 61 -5.29 19.04 -3.18
CA HIS A 61 -5.33 18.69 -1.77
C HIS A 61 -4.75 19.84 -0.95
N GLU A 62 -5.52 20.36 0.02
CA GLU A 62 -5.10 21.47 0.91
C GLU A 62 -3.77 21.23 1.64
N THR A 63 -3.37 19.96 1.78
CA THR A 63 -2.18 19.53 2.53
C THR A 63 -1.26 18.76 1.60
N SER A 64 0.05 18.88 1.78
CA SER A 64 1.00 18.14 0.93
C SER A 64 0.88 16.63 1.16
N ALA A 65 1.31 15.84 0.17
CA ALA A 65 1.31 14.39 0.31
C ALA A 65 2.20 13.95 1.50
N GLU A 66 3.30 14.67 1.74
CA GLU A 66 4.21 14.43 2.88
C GLU A 66 3.56 14.75 4.22
N GLU A 67 2.88 15.89 4.35
CA GLU A 67 2.19 16.24 5.60
C GLU A 67 1.07 15.26 5.93
N PHE A 68 0.35 14.79 4.92
CA PHE A 68 -0.68 13.78 5.10
C PHE A 68 -0.06 12.44 5.47
N THR A 69 1.03 12.05 4.81
CA THR A 69 1.79 10.83 5.13
C THR A 69 2.27 10.86 6.57
N ASN A 70 2.87 11.97 7.02
CA ASN A 70 3.38 12.10 8.38
C ASN A 70 2.26 11.95 9.42
N ARG A 71 1.12 12.64 9.21
CA ARG A 71 -0.04 12.53 10.10
C ARG A 71 -0.61 11.11 10.18
N VAL A 72 -0.66 10.40 9.05
CA VAL A 72 -1.14 9.02 9.00
C VAL A 72 -0.13 8.10 9.68
N PHE A 73 1.16 8.25 9.38
CA PHE A 73 2.24 7.46 9.94
C PHE A 73 2.28 7.58 11.46
N ASP A 74 2.27 8.79 12.00
CA ASP A 74 2.35 9.03 13.45
C ASP A 74 1.12 8.50 14.22
N ARG A 75 0.01 8.25 13.53
CA ARG A 75 -1.20 7.66 14.12
C ARG A 75 -1.20 6.13 14.09
N ILE A 76 -0.42 5.53 13.18
CA ILE A 76 -0.35 4.08 12.97
C ILE A 76 0.90 3.47 13.64
N ASP A 77 2.01 4.20 13.66
CA ASP A 77 3.25 3.84 14.36
C ASP A 77 3.07 4.02 15.88
N VAL A 78 2.37 3.07 16.49
CA VAL A 78 2.04 3.08 17.94
C VAL A 78 3.27 2.76 18.80
N ASN A 79 4.23 2.01 18.27
CA ASN A 79 5.45 1.61 18.97
C ASN A 79 6.65 2.54 18.71
N GLY A 80 6.53 3.47 17.76
CA GLY A 80 7.53 4.51 17.47
C GLY A 80 8.80 3.94 16.84
N ASP A 81 8.73 2.80 16.16
CA ASP A 81 9.89 2.14 15.57
C ASP A 81 10.20 2.65 14.14
N GLY A 82 9.39 3.57 13.63
CA GLY A 82 9.53 4.12 12.29
C GLY A 82 9.09 3.15 11.20
N LYS A 83 8.32 2.10 11.57
CA LYS A 83 7.77 1.07 10.69
C LYS A 83 6.31 0.78 11.08
N ILE A 84 5.56 0.22 10.13
CA ILE A 84 4.17 -0.23 10.30
C ILE A 84 4.10 -1.73 9.99
#